data_AF-A0A9D4W7I3-F1
#
_entry.id   AF-A0A9D4W7I3-F1
#
_cell.length_a   1.000
_cell.length_b   1.000
_cell.length_c   1.000
_cell.angle_alpha   90.00
_cell.angle_beta   90.00
_cell.angle_gamma   90.00
#
_symmetry.space_group_name_H-M   'P 1'
#
loop_
_entity.id
_entity.type
_entity.pdbx_description
1 polymer ?
#
loop_
_entity_poly.entity_id
_entity_poly.type
_entity_poly.pdbx_seq_one_letter_code
_entity_poly.pdbx_strand_id
1 'polypeptide(L)'
;ESLMIESFGSQPPEKWMSLPDMGYLIANRYNVVLVCLGNQCMTFFPMTSSHSPNVSIYCIGFVNRNHWVQVNMKEGVSIATGHIRLEEISFSYSNYLDVRIC
;
A
#
# COMPACT_ATOMS: atom_id res chain seq x y z
N GLU A 1 -8.71 6.29 8.57
CA GLU A 1 -7.66 7.30 8.35
C GLU A 1 -6.88 6.91 7.10
N SER A 2 -6.22 7.83 6.40
CA SER A 2 -5.38 7.48 5.22
C SER A 2 -3.91 7.49 5.62
N LEU A 3 -3.04 6.79 4.88
CA LEU A 3 -1.60 6.90 5.07
C LEU A 3 -1.16 8.34 4.79
N MET A 4 -0.86 9.10 5.85
CA MET A 4 -0.36 10.47 5.75
C MET A 4 1.10 10.39 5.31
N ILE A 5 1.35 10.58 4.02
CA ILE A 5 2.70 10.69 3.45
C ILE A 5 2.86 12.11 2.93
N GLU A 6 3.82 12.83 3.48
CA GLU A 6 4.14 14.18 3.01
C GLU A 6 4.58 14.13 1.54
N SER A 7 4.05 15.05 0.74
CA SER A 7 4.45 15.16 -0.67
C SER A 7 5.87 15.72 -0.72
N PHE A 8 6.85 14.82 -0.82
CA PHE A 8 8.18 15.17 -1.27
C PHE A 8 8.10 15.34 -2.79
N GLY A 9 8.59 16.47 -3.33
CA GLY A 9 8.63 16.66 -4.78
C GLY A 9 9.36 15.51 -5.49
N SER A 10 9.15 15.35 -6.81
CA SER A 10 9.71 14.27 -7.63
C SER A 10 11.15 13.91 -7.25
N GLN A 11 11.35 12.74 -6.65
CA GLN A 11 12.68 12.22 -6.32
C GLN A 11 13.27 11.46 -7.52
N PRO A 12 14.60 11.51 -7.72
CA PRO A 12 15.26 10.74 -8.77
C PRO A 12 15.22 9.23 -8.46
N PRO A 13 15.30 8.34 -9.46
CA PRO A 13 15.12 6.90 -9.30
C PRO A 13 16.01 6.23 -8.27
N GLU A 14 17.22 6.76 -8.02
CA GLU A 14 18.17 6.19 -7.07
C GLU A 14 17.72 6.36 -5.61
N LYS A 15 16.71 7.20 -5.37
CA LYS A 15 16.10 7.41 -4.04
C LYS A 15 14.78 6.65 -3.88
N TRP A 16 14.32 5.95 -4.91
CA TRP A 16 13.10 5.15 -4.83
C TRP A 16 13.37 3.93 -3.97
N MET A 17 12.42 3.60 -3.10
CA MET A 17 12.49 2.34 -2.36
C MET A 17 11.92 1.22 -3.22
N SER A 18 12.44 0.00 -3.07
CA SER A 18 11.89 -1.21 -3.70
C SER A 18 11.11 -2.04 -2.68
N LEU A 19 10.17 -2.86 -3.17
CA LEU A 19 9.68 -4.00 -2.40
C LEU A 19 10.79 -5.09 -2.35
N PRO A 20 10.93 -5.84 -1.24
CA PRO A 20 10.04 -5.91 -0.08
C PRO A 20 10.32 -4.88 1.04
N ASP A 21 11.51 -4.25 1.05
CA ASP A 21 11.99 -3.44 2.19
C ASP A 21 11.01 -2.33 2.58
N MET A 22 10.49 -1.60 1.59
CA MET A 22 9.47 -0.58 1.80
C MET A 22 8.21 -1.13 2.48
N GLY A 23 7.74 -2.30 2.03
CA GLY A 23 6.50 -2.89 2.51
C GLY A 23 6.57 -3.17 4.02
N TYR A 24 7.71 -3.71 4.47
CA TYR A 24 7.97 -3.91 5.90
C TYR A 24 8.16 -2.60 6.66
N LEU A 25 8.83 -1.59 6.09
CA LEU A 25 8.98 -0.28 6.72
C LEU A 25 7.62 0.37 7.00
N ILE A 26 6.72 0.39 6.02
CA ILE A 26 5.37 0.94 6.17
C ILE A 26 4.56 0.12 7.18
N ALA A 27 4.51 -1.21 7.01
CA ALA A 27 3.74 -2.09 7.88
C ALA A 27 4.13 -1.92 9.35
N ASN A 28 5.43 -1.87 9.65
CA ASN A 28 5.93 -1.69 11.02
C ASN A 28 5.75 -0.25 11.54
N ARG A 29 6.05 0.77 10.73
CA ARG A 29 6.00 2.17 11.16
C ARG A 29 4.60 2.61 11.56
N TYR A 30 3.59 2.14 10.83
CA TYR A 30 2.19 2.49 11.02
C TYR A 30 1.39 1.40 11.75
N ASN A 31 1.99 0.23 12.03
CA ASN A 31 1.33 -0.93 12.61
C ASN A 31 0.08 -1.37 11.80
N VAL A 32 0.27 -1.56 10.50
CA VAL A 32 -0.79 -1.89 9.52
C VAL A 32 -0.43 -3.13 8.73
N VAL A 33 -1.42 -3.83 8.21
CA VAL A 33 -1.20 -4.79 7.12
C VAL A 33 -1.19 -4.02 5.81
N LEU A 34 -0.08 -4.07 5.07
CA LEU A 34 0.01 -3.45 3.76
C LEU A 34 -0.10 -4.53 2.68
N VAL A 35 -1.01 -4.33 1.73
CA VAL A 35 -1.21 -5.17 0.56
C VAL A 35 -0.75 -4.39 -0.67
N CYS A 36 0.22 -4.94 -1.38
CA CYS A 36 0.73 -4.38 -2.63
C CYS A 36 0.19 -5.20 -3.79
N LEU A 37 -0.60 -4.57 -4.67
CA LEU A 37 -1.16 -5.15 -5.88
C LEU A 37 -0.31 -4.68 -7.07
N GLY A 38 0.32 -5.58 -7.81
CA GLY A 38 1.19 -5.20 -8.93
C GLY A 38 1.67 -6.41 -9.71
N ASN A 39 2.84 -6.30 -10.37
CA ASN A 39 3.44 -7.43 -11.11
C ASN A 39 3.64 -8.67 -10.21
N GLN A 40 3.95 -8.46 -8.94
CA GLN A 40 3.91 -9.47 -7.90
C GLN A 40 3.12 -8.92 -6.72
N CYS A 41 2.05 -9.62 -6.33
CA CYS A 41 1.26 -9.24 -5.17
C CYS A 41 1.99 -9.66 -3.89
N MET A 42 2.09 -8.75 -2.92
CA MET A 42 2.75 -9.01 -1.64
C MET A 42 1.92 -8.46 -0.49
N THR A 43 1.88 -9.19 0.63
CA THR A 43 1.21 -8.77 1.86
C THR A 43 2.22 -8.70 3.00
N PHE A 44 2.34 -7.54 3.62
CA PHE A 44 3.28 -7.26 4.70
C PHE A 44 2.53 -7.12 6.02
N PHE A 45 2.88 -7.96 6.99
CA PHE A 45 2.36 -7.89 8.35
C PHE A 45 3.31 -7.09 9.23
N PRO A 46 2.80 -6.29 10.18
CA PRO A 46 3.65 -5.64 11.17
C PRO A 46 4.36 -6.70 12.01
N MET A 47 5.66 -6.52 12.23
CA MET A 47 6.48 -7.43 13.05
C MET A 47 6.37 -7.12 14.55
N THR A 48 5.95 -5.91 14.90
CA THR A 48 5.74 -5.51 16.29
C THR A 48 4.48 -6.17 16.85
N SER A 49 4.67 -7.08 17.80
CA SER A 49 3.70 -7.96 18.49
C SER A 49 2.61 -7.26 19.32
N SER A 50 2.37 -5.96 19.13
CA SER A 50 1.19 -5.31 19.69
C SER A 50 -0.03 -5.85 18.96
N HIS A 51 -0.64 -6.89 19.53
CA HIS A 51 -1.93 -7.44 19.12
C HIS A 51 -3.03 -6.40 19.39
N SER A 52 -2.97 -5.28 18.68
CA SER A 52 -4.13 -4.40 18.56
C SER A 52 -5.21 -5.25 17.89
N PRO A 53 -6.39 -5.40 18.51
CA PRO A 53 -7.49 -6.17 17.93
C PRO A 53 -7.98 -5.59 16.59
N ASN A 54 -7.55 -4.36 16.27
CA ASN A 54 -7.96 -3.61 15.09
C ASN A 54 -6.74 -3.18 14.25
N VAL A 55 -6.02 -4.13 13.66
CA VAL A 55 -4.99 -3.80 12.66
C VAL A 55 -5.69 -3.34 11.38
N SER A 56 -5.40 -2.12 10.96
CA SER A 56 -5.93 -1.59 9.69
C SER A 56 -5.23 -2.23 8.51
N ILE A 57 -5.99 -2.53 7.45
CA ILE A 57 -5.44 -3.03 6.18
C ILE A 57 -5.46 -1.89 5.16
N TYR A 58 -4.33 -1.65 4.51
CA TYR A 58 -4.21 -0.71 3.39
C TYR A 58 -3.79 -1.45 2.13
N CYS A 59 -4.41 -1.09 0.99
CA CYS A 59 -3.99 -1.56 -0.33
C CYS A 59 -3.32 -0.43 -1.11
N ILE A 60 -2.20 -0.75 -1.77
CA ILE A 60 -1.59 0.10 -2.80
C ILE A 60 -1.45 -0.68 -4.10
N GLY A 61 -1.63 0.00 -5.22
CA GLY A 61 -1.61 -0.58 -6.57
C GLY A 61 -0.49 0.00 -7.42
N PHE A 62 0.26 -0.87 -8.09
CA PHE A 62 1.31 -0.51 -9.04
C PHE A 62 0.71 -0.07 -10.37
N VAL A 63 1.01 1.14 -10.78
CA VAL A 63 0.54 1.76 -12.02
C VAL A 63 1.70 2.45 -12.72
N ASN A 64 1.57 2.66 -14.04
CA ASN A 64 2.52 3.46 -14.83
C ASN A 64 4.00 3.02 -14.76
N ARG A 65 4.26 1.75 -14.44
CA ARG A 65 5.59 1.10 -14.39
C ARG A 65 6.53 1.53 -13.25
N ASN A 66 6.15 2.49 -12.40
CA ASN A 66 7.00 2.95 -11.30
C ASN A 66 6.24 3.70 -10.19
N HIS A 67 4.91 3.68 -10.23
CA HIS A 67 4.09 4.52 -9.37
C HIS A 67 3.14 3.65 -8.56
N TRP A 68 2.92 4.02 -7.30
CA TRP A 68 1.99 3.32 -6.44
C TRP A 68 0.92 4.25 -5.93
N VAL A 69 -0.33 3.81 -6.04
CA VAL A 69 -1.50 4.59 -5.65
C VAL A 69 -2.28 3.86 -4.59
N GLN A 70 -2.87 4.59 -3.64
CA GLN A 70 -3.77 3.98 -2.68
C GLN A 70 -5.00 3.42 -3.41
N VAL A 71 -5.33 2.18 -3.07
CA VAL A 71 -6.50 1.46 -3.56
C VAL A 71 -7.51 1.38 -2.42
N ASN A 72 -8.66 2.00 -2.62
CA ASN A 72 -9.78 1.94 -1.71
C ASN A 72 -10.68 0.77 -2.12
N MET A 73 -10.92 -0.14 -1.17
CA MET A 73 -11.85 -1.24 -1.35
C MET A 73 -13.28 -0.76 -1.12
N LYS A 74 -14.24 -1.25 -1.90
CA LYS A 74 -15.66 -1.08 -1.58
C LYS A 74 -16.00 -1.81 -0.27
N GLU A 75 -17.00 -1.28 0.42
CA GLU A 75 -17.50 -1.86 1.67
C GLU A 75 -17.95 -3.32 1.45
N GLY A 76 -17.59 -4.22 2.38
CA GLY A 76 -17.93 -5.64 2.31
C GLY A 76 -16.97 -6.53 1.51
N VAL A 77 -15.95 -5.97 0.84
CA VAL A 77 -14.96 -6.74 0.08
C VAL A 77 -13.82 -7.19 1.00
N SER A 78 -13.59 -8.49 1.11
CA SER A 78 -12.55 -9.06 1.97
C SER A 78 -11.36 -9.57 1.16
N ILE A 79 -10.17 -9.02 1.42
CA ILE A 79 -8.92 -9.41 0.76
C ILE A 79 -8.58 -10.89 0.99
N ALA A 80 -9.16 -11.52 2.03
CA ALA A 80 -8.99 -12.92 2.35
C ALA A 80 -9.54 -13.90 1.30
N THR A 81 -10.40 -13.46 0.37
CA THR A 81 -11.00 -14.33 -0.65
C THR A 81 -10.10 -14.60 -1.86
N GLY A 82 -8.90 -13.99 -1.93
CA GLY A 82 -7.91 -14.27 -2.98
C GLY A 82 -8.33 -13.84 -4.40
N HIS A 83 -9.51 -13.26 -4.57
CA HIS A 83 -10.02 -12.77 -5.84
C HIS A 83 -10.64 -11.38 -5.66
N ILE A 84 -9.88 -10.34 -5.96
CA ILE A 84 -10.35 -8.95 -5.96
C ILE A 84 -10.70 -8.58 -7.39
N ARG A 85 -11.94 -8.15 -7.65
CA ARG A 85 -12.34 -7.67 -8.98
C ARG A 85 -11.99 -6.19 -9.15
N LEU A 86 -11.66 -5.78 -10.37
CA LEU A 86 -11.37 -4.36 -10.65
C LEU A 86 -12.56 -3.43 -10.36
N GLU A 87 -13.79 -3.93 -10.48
CA GLU A 87 -15.01 -3.20 -10.14
C GLU A 87 -15.23 -3.00 -8.62
N GLU A 88 -14.48 -3.73 -7.79
CA GLU A 88 -14.56 -3.69 -6.32
C GLU A 88 -13.59 -2.70 -5.70
N ILE A 89 -12.76 -2.06 -6.53
CA ILE A 89 -11.72 -1.14 -6.09
C ILE A 89 -11.91 0.24 -6.72
N SER A 90 -11.43 1.26 -6.03
CA SER A 90 -11.31 2.62 -6.55
C SER A 90 -9.93 3.16 -6.23
N PHE A 91 -9.36 3.94 -7.14
CA PHE A 91 -8.08 4.58 -6.94
C PHE A 91 -8.28 5.95 -6.30
N SER A 92 -7.58 6.20 -5.20
CA SER A 92 -7.55 7.53 -4.59
C SER A 92 -6.46 8.36 -5.25
N TYR A 93 -6.82 9.22 -6.20
CA TYR A 93 -5.89 10.16 -6.83
C TYR A 93 -5.70 11.45 -6.02
N SER A 94 -6.51 11.67 -4.98
CA SER A 94 -6.48 12.90 -4.18
C SER A 94 -5.28 12.97 -3.23
N ASN A 95 -4.66 11.83 -2.94
CA ASN A 95 -3.45 11.70 -2.14
C ASN A 95 -2.47 10.82 -2.92
N TYR A 96 -1.83 11.40 -3.94
CA TYR A 96 -0.74 10.72 -4.62
C TYR A 96 0.30 10.33 -3.57
N LEU A 97 0.44 9.02 -3.33
CA LEU A 97 1.72 8.50 -2.90
C LEU A 97 2.67 8.78 -4.07
N ASP A 98 3.34 9.94 -4.11
CA ASP A 98 4.54 10.09 -4.95
C ASP A 98 5.71 9.34 -4.28
N VAL A 99 5.42 8.18 -3.69
CA VAL A 99 6.41 7.15 -3.44
C VAL A 99 6.56 6.46 -4.78
N ARG A 100 7.42 7.04 -5.61
CA ARG A 100 7.94 6.33 -6.77
C ARG A 100 8.79 5.20 -6.21
N ILE A 101 8.41 3.99 -6.60
CA ILE A 101 8.93 2.73 -6.09
C ILE A 101 9.29 1.96 -7.35
N CYS A 102 10.52 1.46 -7.40
CA CYS A 102 11.00 0.63 -8.50
C CYS A 102 10.13 -0.62 -8.68
#